data_AF-A0A329TMV8-F1
#
_entry.id   AF-A0A329TMV8-F1
#
_cell.length_a   1.000
_cell.length_b   1.000
_cell.length_c   1.000
_cell.angle_alpha   90.00
_cell.angle_beta   90.00
_cell.angle_gamma   90.00
#
_symmetry.space_group_name_H-M   'P 1'
#
loop_
_entity.id
_entity.type
_entity.pdbx_description
1 polymer ?
#
loop_
_entity_poly.entity_id
_entity_poly.type
_entity_poly.pdbx_seq_one_letter_code
_entity_poly.pdbx_strand_id
1 'polypeptide(L)'
;MFDYKKCFDNYCSAHNLALHLSFSMPVGYETANGNFDPACKTVFINAKRLKNESDSTKAFFLFHELRHALQYLCPDQFSSTIQRSIQYIILYDGTCYKLTNERYLKCQLDGGEEYFTNLYLSHPHEVDANTFAYKSVKKLYGDSEELKKLFNFWMPRHTISDKTYDTIFLSIDEKTKEEPQ
;
A
#
# COMPACT_ATOMS: atom_id res chain seq x y z
N MET A 1 -16.81 -2.34 18.77
CA MET A 1 -15.33 -2.41 18.76
C MET A 1 -14.97 -3.37 17.66
N PHE A 2 -14.27 -2.87 16.66
CA PHE A 2 -13.86 -3.61 15.49
C PHE A 2 -13.03 -4.85 15.88
N ASP A 3 -13.45 -6.02 15.39
CA ASP A 3 -12.75 -7.28 15.60
C ASP A 3 -11.79 -7.54 14.44
N TYR A 4 -10.56 -7.03 14.59
CA TYR A 4 -9.50 -7.20 13.61
C TYR A 4 -9.27 -8.68 13.26
N LYS A 5 -9.25 -9.56 14.27
CA LYS A 5 -8.89 -10.96 14.09
C LYS A 5 -9.94 -11.68 13.27
N LYS A 6 -11.22 -11.50 13.59
CA LYS A 6 -12.32 -12.07 12.80
C LYS A 6 -12.31 -11.59 11.35
N CYS A 7 -12.14 -10.29 11.13
CA CYS A 7 -12.07 -9.75 9.76
C CYS A 7 -10.87 -10.27 8.98
N PHE A 8 -9.70 -10.33 9.62
CA PHE A 8 -8.47 -10.88 9.06
C PHE A 8 -8.61 -12.37 8.70
N ASP A 9 -9.10 -13.20 9.62
CA ASP A 9 -9.23 -14.65 9.41
C ASP A 9 -10.25 -14.96 8.29
N ASN A 10 -11.35 -14.21 8.23
CA ASN A 10 -12.34 -14.33 7.16
C ASN A 10 -11.73 -13.99 5.79
N TYR A 11 -10.97 -12.90 5.70
CA TYR A 11 -10.31 -12.50 4.46
C TYR A 11 -9.28 -13.54 4.02
N CYS A 12 -8.40 -13.96 4.93
CA CYS A 12 -7.37 -14.96 4.65
C CYS A 12 -8.00 -16.28 4.16
N SER A 13 -9.08 -16.72 4.80
CA SER A 13 -9.81 -17.92 4.39
C SER A 13 -10.45 -17.78 3.00
N ALA A 14 -11.08 -16.63 2.72
CA ALA A 14 -11.74 -16.38 1.43
C ALA A 14 -10.76 -16.29 0.25
N HIS A 15 -9.52 -15.87 0.51
CA HIS A 15 -8.48 -15.70 -0.50
C HIS A 15 -7.38 -16.77 -0.46
N ASN A 16 -7.54 -17.79 0.40
CA ASN A 16 -6.54 -18.85 0.62
C ASN A 16 -5.14 -18.32 0.94
N LEU A 17 -5.05 -17.30 1.80
CA LEU A 17 -3.80 -16.66 2.21
C LEU A 17 -3.34 -17.20 3.57
N ALA A 18 -2.07 -17.59 3.66
CA ALA A 18 -1.41 -17.94 4.92
C ALA A 18 -0.61 -16.72 5.42
N LEU A 19 -1.24 -15.89 6.25
CA LEU A 19 -0.69 -14.64 6.77
C LEU A 19 -0.66 -14.63 8.31
N HIS A 20 0.16 -13.73 8.86
CA HIS A 20 0.13 -13.37 10.27
C HIS A 20 -0.49 -11.98 10.48
N LEU A 21 -1.12 -11.78 11.64
CA LEU A 21 -1.61 -10.48 12.09
C LEU A 21 -0.82 -10.06 13.32
N SER A 22 -0.23 -8.87 13.29
CA SER A 22 0.52 -8.29 14.40
C SER A 22 0.00 -6.89 14.73
N PHE A 23 0.02 -6.55 16.03
CA PHE A 23 -0.25 -5.20 16.51
C PHE A 23 1.01 -4.46 16.99
N SER A 24 2.16 -5.12 16.90
CA SER A 24 3.46 -4.55 17.22
C SER A 24 4.10 -4.06 15.92
N MET A 25 4.02 -2.75 15.67
CA MET A 25 4.60 -2.13 14.48
C MET A 25 6.12 -2.36 14.41
N PRO A 26 6.66 -2.63 13.21
CA PRO A 26 8.10 -2.80 13.04
C PRO A 26 8.84 -1.46 13.24
N VAL A 27 10.14 -1.55 13.49
CA VAL A 27 11.02 -0.38 13.66
C VAL A 27 10.98 0.48 12.40
N GLY A 28 10.79 1.79 12.57
CA GLY A 28 10.65 2.75 11.48
C GLY A 28 9.22 2.96 10.97
N TYR A 29 8.25 2.18 11.47
CA TYR A 29 6.82 2.27 11.10
C TYR A 29 5.92 2.56 12.32
N GLU A 30 6.47 3.06 13.41
CA GLU A 30 5.76 3.28 14.69
C GLU A 30 4.60 4.28 14.55
N THR A 31 4.68 5.18 13.56
CA THR A 31 3.68 6.21 13.27
C THR A 31 2.70 5.84 12.17
N ALA A 32 2.95 4.75 11.43
CA ALA A 32 2.06 4.25 10.39
C ALA A 32 0.77 3.68 10.99
N ASN A 33 -0.32 3.69 10.22
CA ASN A 33 -1.60 3.11 10.64
C ASN A 33 -1.63 1.58 10.45
N GLY A 34 -0.92 1.10 9.44
CA GLY A 34 -0.68 -0.30 9.12
C GLY A 34 0.58 -0.45 8.27
N ASN A 35 0.98 -1.69 8.04
CA ASN A 35 2.00 -2.07 7.05
C ASN A 35 1.83 -3.55 6.71
N PHE A 36 2.07 -3.94 5.46
CA PHE A 36 2.26 -5.34 5.09
C PHE A 36 3.74 -5.60 4.78
N ASP A 37 4.31 -6.62 5.42
CA ASP A 37 5.66 -7.11 5.11
C ASP A 37 5.57 -8.44 4.34
N PRO A 38 5.96 -8.46 3.05
CA PRO A 38 5.96 -9.68 2.24
C PRO A 38 6.98 -10.72 2.70
N ALA A 39 8.10 -10.32 3.31
CA ALA A 39 9.17 -11.24 3.71
C ALA A 39 8.74 -12.15 4.86
N CYS A 40 8.05 -11.59 5.86
CA CYS A 40 7.50 -12.35 6.98
C CYS A 40 5.99 -12.63 6.86
N LYS A 41 5.37 -12.27 5.73
CA LYS A 41 3.93 -12.46 5.44
C LYS A 41 3.03 -11.95 6.57
N THR A 42 3.36 -10.79 7.12
CA THR A 42 2.68 -10.23 8.29
C THR A 42 1.97 -8.93 7.93
N VAL A 43 0.68 -8.88 8.26
CA VAL A 43 -0.11 -7.65 8.30
C VAL A 43 0.04 -7.03 9.68
N PHE A 44 0.60 -5.84 9.73
CA PHE A 44 0.75 -5.03 10.93
C PHE A 44 -0.34 -3.98 10.99
N ILE A 45 -0.97 -3.82 12.15
CA ILE A 45 -1.94 -2.75 12.40
C ILE A 45 -1.59 -2.02 13.69
N ASN A 46 -1.53 -0.70 13.62
CA ASN A 46 -1.24 0.13 14.77
C ASN A 46 -2.49 0.33 15.64
N ALA A 47 -2.93 -0.73 16.32
CA ALA A 47 -4.13 -0.72 17.14
C ALA A 47 -4.08 0.32 18.28
N LYS A 48 -2.87 0.66 18.77
CA LYS A 48 -2.67 1.71 19.78
C LYS A 48 -3.01 3.09 19.21
N ARG A 49 -2.49 3.42 18.02
CA ARG A 49 -2.78 4.68 17.32
C ARG A 49 -4.25 4.78 16.93
N LEU A 50 -4.81 3.68 16.41
CA LEU A 50 -6.19 3.64 15.92
C LEU A 50 -7.23 3.44 17.03
N LYS A 51 -6.86 3.33 18.31
CA LYS A 51 -7.76 2.95 19.41
C LYS A 51 -9.06 3.75 19.43
N ASN A 52 -8.96 5.06 19.24
CA ASN A 52 -10.08 6.01 19.33
C ASN A 52 -10.76 6.28 17.98
N GLU A 53 -10.27 5.69 16.90
CA GLU A 53 -10.88 5.80 15.57
C GLU A 53 -12.17 4.97 15.48
N SER A 54 -13.02 5.32 14.52
CA SER A 54 -14.24 4.55 14.24
C SER A 54 -13.93 3.12 13.77
N ASP A 55 -14.91 2.22 13.92
CA ASP A 55 -14.76 0.85 13.43
C ASP A 55 -14.58 0.84 11.89
N SER A 56 -15.14 1.82 11.17
CA SER A 56 -14.92 2.01 9.73
C SER A 56 -13.47 2.37 9.38
N THR A 57 -12.86 3.31 10.11
CA THR A 57 -11.45 3.71 9.91
C THR A 57 -10.50 2.57 10.24
N LYS A 58 -10.76 1.83 11.32
CA LYS A 58 -10.01 0.63 11.69
C LYS A 58 -10.07 -0.45 10.61
N ALA A 59 -11.27 -0.69 10.08
CA ALA A 59 -11.50 -1.64 9.00
C ALA A 59 -10.81 -1.21 7.70
N PHE A 60 -10.79 0.09 7.40
CA PHE A 60 -10.15 0.64 6.19
C PHE A 60 -8.67 0.26 6.16
N PHE A 61 -7.93 0.56 7.22
CA PHE A 61 -6.50 0.23 7.27
C PHE A 61 -6.25 -1.28 7.25
N LEU A 62 -7.09 -2.10 7.90
CA LEU A 62 -6.95 -3.56 7.80
C LEU A 62 -7.14 -4.07 6.36
N PHE A 63 -8.19 -3.64 5.67
CA PHE A 63 -8.44 -4.09 4.29
C PHE A 63 -7.41 -3.56 3.29
N HIS A 64 -6.86 -2.37 3.55
CA HIS A 64 -5.76 -1.80 2.78
C HIS A 64 -4.52 -2.71 2.86
N GLU A 65 -4.05 -3.06 4.06
CA GLU A 65 -2.88 -3.95 4.21
C GLU A 65 -3.15 -5.37 3.70
N LEU A 66 -4.36 -5.89 3.87
CA LEU A 66 -4.75 -7.19 3.30
C LEU A 66 -4.76 -7.16 1.77
N ARG A 67 -5.10 -6.02 1.16
CA ARG A 67 -5.02 -5.88 -0.30
C ARG A 67 -3.58 -5.88 -0.77
N HIS A 68 -2.66 -5.22 -0.06
CA HIS A 68 -1.23 -5.36 -0.32
C HIS A 68 -0.78 -6.81 -0.21
N ALA A 69 -1.19 -7.52 0.84
CA ALA A 69 -0.84 -8.94 0.99
C ALA A 69 -1.25 -9.77 -0.23
N LEU A 70 -2.44 -9.52 -0.78
CA LEU A 70 -2.90 -10.19 -2.00
C LEU A 70 -2.12 -9.74 -3.25
N GLN A 71 -1.81 -8.44 -3.39
CA GLN A 71 -1.01 -7.91 -4.51
C GLN A 71 0.38 -8.54 -4.57
N TYR A 72 1.06 -8.69 -3.42
CA TYR A 72 2.40 -9.27 -3.35
C TYR A 72 2.41 -10.79 -3.47
N LEU A 73 1.45 -11.50 -2.86
CA LEU A 73 1.44 -12.97 -2.82
C LEU A 73 0.73 -13.62 -4.00
N CYS A 74 -0.14 -12.88 -4.69
CA CYS A 74 -0.90 -13.36 -5.84
C CYS A 74 -0.89 -12.33 -6.99
N PRO A 75 0.29 -11.87 -7.44
CA PRO A 75 0.41 -10.78 -8.41
C PRO A 75 -0.32 -11.06 -9.74
N ASP A 76 -0.40 -12.32 -10.15
CA ASP A 76 -1.09 -12.74 -11.39
C ASP A 76 -2.60 -12.42 -11.40
N GLN A 77 -3.21 -12.12 -10.25
CA GLN A 77 -4.60 -11.68 -10.16
C GLN A 77 -4.79 -10.19 -10.51
N PHE A 78 -3.71 -9.46 -10.74
CA PHE A 78 -3.70 -8.01 -10.93
C PHE A 78 -3.16 -7.62 -12.31
N SER A 79 -3.42 -6.39 -12.72
CA SER A 79 -2.89 -5.85 -13.97
C SER A 79 -1.37 -5.74 -13.93
N SER A 80 -0.74 -5.77 -15.11
CA SER A 80 0.71 -5.55 -15.26
C SER A 80 1.18 -4.25 -14.60
N THR A 81 0.36 -3.19 -14.61
CA THR A 81 0.64 -1.93 -13.94
C THR A 81 0.80 -2.11 -12.43
N ILE A 82 -0.12 -2.83 -11.78
CA ILE A 82 -0.03 -3.12 -10.33
C ILE A 82 1.17 -4.01 -10.05
N GLN A 83 1.31 -5.12 -10.78
CA GLN A 83 2.43 -6.06 -10.62
C GLN A 83 3.80 -5.40 -10.76
N ARG A 84 3.93 -4.45 -11.68
CA ARG A 84 5.16 -3.66 -11.83
C ARG A 84 5.32 -2.69 -10.66
N SER A 85 4.26 -1.95 -10.33
CA SER A 85 4.33 -0.89 -9.32
C SER A 85 4.75 -1.38 -7.93
N ILE A 86 4.34 -2.57 -7.50
CA ILE A 86 4.71 -3.09 -6.16
C ILE A 86 6.22 -3.28 -5.97
N GLN A 87 7.00 -3.25 -7.05
CA GLN A 87 8.46 -3.35 -6.99
C GLN A 87 9.14 -2.00 -6.71
N TYR A 88 8.40 -0.89 -6.70
CA TYR A 88 8.96 0.45 -6.58
C TYR A 88 8.36 1.20 -5.39
N ILE A 89 9.21 1.96 -4.71
CA ILE A 89 8.83 2.94 -3.69
C ILE A 89 9.32 4.31 -4.17
N ILE A 90 8.46 5.31 -4.16
CA ILE A 90 8.79 6.69 -4.55
C ILE A 90 8.41 7.61 -3.39
N LEU A 91 9.37 8.24 -2.75
CA LEU A 91 9.14 9.16 -1.64
C LEU A 91 8.93 10.61 -2.14
N TYR A 92 8.35 11.45 -1.27
CA TYR A 92 8.01 12.85 -1.56
C TYR A 92 9.22 13.74 -1.89
N ASP A 93 10.44 13.33 -1.55
CA ASP A 93 11.68 14.05 -1.83
C ASP A 93 12.38 13.55 -3.11
N GLY A 94 11.75 12.64 -3.85
CA GLY A 94 12.32 12.01 -5.05
C GLY A 94 13.26 10.85 -4.78
N THR A 95 13.49 10.50 -3.51
CA THR A 95 14.16 9.25 -3.15
C THR A 95 13.30 8.09 -3.64
N CYS A 96 13.89 7.22 -4.46
CA CYS A 96 13.21 6.05 -4.99
C CYS A 96 13.95 4.78 -4.58
N TYR A 97 13.20 3.69 -4.43
CA TYR A 97 13.74 2.36 -4.22
C TYR A 97 13.12 1.38 -5.21
N LYS A 98 13.94 0.46 -5.71
CA LYS A 98 13.49 -0.70 -6.48
C LYS A 98 13.79 -1.98 -5.70
N LEU A 99 12.81 -2.84 -5.53
CA LEU A 99 12.98 -4.16 -4.96
C LEU A 99 13.57 -5.11 -6.02
N THR A 100 14.77 -5.62 -5.76
CA THR A 100 15.47 -6.61 -6.60
C THR A 100 16.09 -7.68 -5.72
N ASN A 101 15.84 -8.97 -5.97
CA ASN A 101 16.44 -10.07 -5.20
C ASN A 101 16.41 -9.84 -3.67
N GLU A 102 15.24 -9.46 -3.14
CA GLU A 102 15.02 -9.18 -1.70
C GLU A 102 15.79 -7.98 -1.13
N ARG A 103 16.36 -7.12 -2.00
CA ARG A 103 17.06 -5.90 -1.61
C ARG A 103 16.44 -4.67 -2.26
N TYR A 104 16.44 -3.56 -1.54
CA TYR A 104 16.04 -2.27 -2.08
C TYR A 104 17.25 -1.52 -2.62
N LEU A 105 17.28 -1.32 -3.94
CA LEU A 105 18.26 -0.46 -4.61
C LEU A 105 17.75 0.98 -4.58
N LYS A 106 18.53 1.88 -3.97
CA LYS A 106 18.17 3.29 -3.82
C LYS A 106 18.66 4.11 -5.02
N CYS A 107 17.83 5.01 -5.53
CA CYS A 107 18.26 6.07 -6.44
C CYS A 107 17.54 7.40 -6.13
N GLN A 108 17.93 8.46 -6.82
CA GLN A 108 17.32 9.78 -6.72
C GLN A 108 16.82 10.23 -8.10
N LEU A 109 15.57 10.68 -8.14
CA LEU A 109 14.98 11.39 -9.28
C LEU A 109 14.94 12.89 -9.01
N ASP A 110 15.09 13.68 -10.07
CA ASP A 110 14.98 15.14 -10.01
C ASP A 110 13.52 15.56 -10.18
N GLY A 111 13.06 16.49 -9.34
CA GLY A 111 11.68 16.98 -9.35
C GLY A 111 11.35 17.79 -8.10
N GLY A 112 10.18 18.44 -8.11
CA GLY A 112 9.66 19.17 -6.94
C GLY A 112 8.89 18.26 -5.98
N GLU A 113 8.80 18.65 -4.71
CA GLU A 113 8.07 17.91 -3.67
C GLU A 113 6.58 17.71 -4.04
N GLU A 114 5.94 18.71 -4.65
CA GLU A 114 4.55 18.58 -5.12
C GLU A 114 4.40 17.47 -6.17
N TYR A 115 5.36 17.36 -7.09
CA TYR A 115 5.37 16.32 -8.12
C TYR A 115 5.48 14.92 -7.50
N PHE A 116 6.43 14.73 -6.58
CA PHE A 116 6.62 13.44 -5.92
C PHE A 116 5.52 13.10 -4.93
N THR A 117 4.93 14.09 -4.25
CA THR A 117 3.72 13.89 -3.43
C THR A 117 2.58 13.36 -4.29
N ASN A 118 2.37 13.92 -5.48
CA ASN A 118 1.37 13.40 -6.41
C ASN A 118 1.71 11.98 -6.89
N LEU A 119 2.98 11.66 -7.14
CA LEU A 119 3.39 10.29 -7.51
C LEU A 119 3.19 9.28 -6.38
N TYR A 120 3.50 9.66 -5.14
CA TYR A 120 3.31 8.84 -3.96
C TYR A 120 1.82 8.53 -3.75
N LEU A 121 0.96 9.55 -3.77
CA LEU A 121 -0.49 9.38 -3.57
C LEU A 121 -1.19 8.69 -4.74
N SER A 122 -0.66 8.84 -5.97
CA SER A 122 -1.26 8.22 -7.17
C SER A 122 -0.69 6.85 -7.48
N HIS A 123 0.15 6.29 -6.61
CA HIS A 123 0.88 5.07 -6.91
C HIS A 123 -0.08 3.91 -7.22
N PRO A 124 0.08 3.16 -8.33
CA PRO A 124 -1.00 2.30 -8.82
C PRO A 124 -1.50 1.24 -7.82
N HIS A 125 -0.60 0.57 -7.10
CA HIS A 125 -0.99 -0.43 -6.09
C HIS A 125 -1.62 0.20 -4.84
N GLU A 126 -1.23 1.42 -4.46
CA GLU A 126 -1.83 2.19 -3.36
C GLU A 126 -3.26 2.61 -3.69
N VAL A 127 -3.48 3.10 -4.92
CA VAL A 127 -4.81 3.49 -5.41
C VAL A 127 -5.75 2.28 -5.44
N ASP A 128 -5.26 1.11 -5.88
CA ASP A 128 -6.02 -0.15 -5.81
C ASP A 128 -6.32 -0.54 -4.36
N ALA A 129 -5.34 -0.49 -3.46
CA ALA A 129 -5.51 -0.81 -2.03
C ALA A 129 -6.55 0.10 -1.35
N ASN A 130 -6.44 1.41 -1.53
CA ASN A 130 -7.37 2.40 -1.00
C ASN A 130 -8.80 2.21 -1.55
N THR A 131 -8.92 1.96 -2.86
CA THR A 131 -10.21 1.71 -3.51
C THR A 131 -10.84 0.42 -3.01
N PHE A 132 -10.05 -0.64 -2.85
CA PHE A 132 -10.51 -1.91 -2.32
C PHE A 132 -10.97 -1.78 -0.87
N ALA A 133 -10.18 -1.12 -0.03
CA ALA A 133 -10.49 -0.87 1.36
C ALA A 133 -11.80 -0.10 1.50
N TYR A 134 -11.94 1.02 0.78
CA TYR A 134 -13.18 1.80 0.78
C TYR A 134 -14.41 0.97 0.41
N LYS A 135 -14.35 0.20 -0.69
CA LYS A 135 -15.45 -0.65 -1.14
C LYS A 135 -15.79 -1.73 -0.11
N SER A 136 -14.78 -2.32 0.53
CA SER A 136 -14.94 -3.37 1.54
C SER A 136 -15.62 -2.82 2.81
N VAL A 137 -15.14 -1.67 3.30
CA VAL A 137 -15.73 -1.01 4.48
C VAL A 137 -17.14 -0.52 4.18
N LYS A 138 -17.37 0.08 3.01
CA LYS A 138 -18.70 0.52 2.57
C LYS A 138 -19.71 -0.63 2.53
N LYS A 139 -19.28 -1.83 2.13
CA LYS A 139 -20.14 -3.03 2.15
C LYS A 139 -20.51 -3.47 3.58
N LEU A 140 -19.62 -3.29 4.54
CA LEU A 140 -19.83 -3.71 5.93
C LEU A 140 -20.63 -2.71 6.77
N TYR A 141 -20.35 -1.40 6.59
CA TYR A 141 -20.85 -0.34 7.47
C TYR A 141 -21.70 0.71 6.75
N GLY A 142 -21.87 0.60 5.43
CA GLY A 142 -22.49 1.62 4.61
C GLY A 142 -21.54 2.77 4.27
N ASP A 143 -22.07 3.75 3.53
CA ASP A 143 -21.29 4.86 2.98
C ASP A 143 -21.42 6.11 3.86
N SER A 144 -20.50 6.28 4.82
CA SER A 144 -20.50 7.42 5.75
C SER A 144 -19.64 8.57 5.25
N GLU A 145 -19.97 9.80 5.67
CA GLU A 145 -19.16 10.99 5.34
C GLU A 145 -17.74 10.91 5.90
N GLU A 146 -17.55 10.27 7.05
CA GLU A 146 -16.23 10.00 7.62
C GLU A 146 -15.40 9.08 6.71
N LEU A 147 -16.00 7.99 6.23
CA LEU A 147 -15.34 7.05 5.33
C LEU A 147 -14.97 7.71 3.99
N LYS A 148 -15.87 8.54 3.43
CA LYS A 148 -15.59 9.30 2.22
C LYS A 148 -14.43 10.28 2.42
N LYS A 149 -14.39 10.99 3.54
CA LYS A 149 -13.28 11.90 3.87
C LYS A 149 -11.96 11.16 3.98
N LEU A 150 -11.95 10.01 4.68
CA LEU A 150 -10.76 9.17 4.78
C LEU A 150 -10.29 8.68 3.41
N PHE A 151 -11.21 8.17 2.59
CA PHE A 151 -10.89 7.72 1.24
C PHE A 151 -10.35 8.87 0.37
N ASN A 152 -11.04 10.01 0.33
CA ASN A 152 -10.62 11.18 -0.45
C ASN A 152 -9.27 11.75 0.01
N PHE A 153 -8.91 11.59 1.30
CA PHE A 153 -7.61 12.00 1.80
C PHE A 153 -6.47 11.16 1.21
N TRP A 154 -6.68 9.85 1.07
CA TRP A 154 -5.69 8.90 0.53
C TRP A 154 -5.73 8.73 -0.98
N MET A 155 -6.75 9.28 -1.65
CA MET A 155 -6.87 9.23 -3.10
C MET A 155 -6.17 10.43 -3.75
N PRO A 156 -5.55 10.22 -4.92
CA PRO A 156 -4.88 11.30 -5.62
C PRO A 156 -5.87 12.35 -6.11
N ARG A 157 -5.46 13.62 -6.05
CA ARG A 157 -6.22 14.75 -6.61
C ARG A 157 -6.19 14.78 -8.13
N HIS A 158 -5.13 14.22 -8.72
CA HIS A 158 -4.89 14.18 -10.15
C HIS A 158 -4.52 12.77 -10.55
N THR A 159 -5.21 12.21 -11.54
CA THR A 159 -4.86 10.90 -12.08
C THR A 159 -3.58 11.01 -12.91
N ILE A 160 -2.58 10.21 -12.55
CA ILE A 160 -1.36 10.04 -13.33
C ILE A 160 -1.56 8.84 -14.25
N SER A 161 -1.17 8.97 -15.51
CA SER A 161 -1.36 7.89 -16.50
C SER A 161 -0.39 6.74 -16.28
N ASP A 162 -0.81 5.52 -16.60
CA ASP A 162 0.06 4.33 -16.59
C ASP A 162 1.35 4.55 -17.40
N LYS A 163 1.26 5.24 -18.55
CA LYS A 163 2.42 5.59 -19.39
C LYS A 163 3.45 6.47 -18.65
N THR A 164 2.97 7.36 -17.78
CA THR A 164 3.84 8.20 -16.95
C THR A 164 4.57 7.34 -15.93
N TYR A 165 3.87 6.41 -15.27
CA TYR A 165 4.50 5.47 -14.34
C TYR A 165 5.50 4.54 -15.05
N ASP A 166 5.19 4.05 -16.25
CA ASP A 166 6.13 3.26 -17.04
C ASP A 166 7.44 4.02 -17.30
N THR A 167 7.35 5.32 -17.61
CA THR A 167 8.52 6.17 -17.85
C THR A 167 9.34 6.38 -16.57
N ILE A 168 8.68 6.56 -15.43
CA ILE A 168 9.32 6.73 -14.13
C ILE A 168 9.99 5.43 -13.69
N PHE A 169 9.30 4.29 -13.80
CA PHE A 169 9.84 2.99 -13.47
C PHE A 169 11.05 2.65 -14.34
N LEU A 170 11.01 2.97 -15.64
CA LEU A 170 12.18 2.84 -16.53
C LEU A 170 13.35 3.73 -16.08
N SER A 171 13.07 4.95 -15.64
CA SER A 171 14.11 5.87 -15.14
C SER A 171 14.76 5.34 -13.84
N ILE A 172 13.96 4.74 -12.95
CA ILE A 172 14.46 4.05 -11.75
C ILE A 172 15.27 2.82 -12.15
N ASP A 173 14.76 2.01 -13.09
CA ASP A 173 15.44 0.83 -13.61
C ASP A 173 16.83 1.19 -14.13
N GLU A 174 16.96 2.27 -14.91
CA GLU A 174 18.23 2.76 -15.43
C GLU A 174 19.21 3.21 -14.35
N LYS A 175 18.73 3.94 -13.33
CA LYS A 175 19.55 4.42 -12.22
C LYS A 175 19.88 3.34 -11.19
N THR A 176 19.19 2.21 -11.22
CA THR A 176 19.40 1.05 -10.33
C THR A 176 19.99 -0.15 -11.05
N LYS A 177 20.51 0.02 -12.28
CA LYS A 177 21.30 -1.03 -12.93
C LYS A 177 22.55 -1.30 -12.08
N GLU A 178 22.66 -2.53 -11.58
CA GLU A 178 23.93 -3.02 -11.06
C GLU A 178 24.93 -3.04 -12.22
N GLU A 179 26.13 -2.48 -12.02
CA GLU A 179 27.22 -2.66 -12.99
C GLU A 179 27.51 -4.16 -13.12
N PRO A 180 27.68 -4.70 -14.34
CA PRO A 180 28.09 -6.09 -14.48
C PRO A 180 29.42 -6.30 -13.76
N GLN A 181 29.45 -7.25 -12.81
CA GLN A 181 30.68 -7.75 -12.18
C GLN A 181 31.64 -8.35 -13.21
#